data_AF-A0A2V9Z9T0-F1
#
_entry.id   AF-A0A2V9Z9T0-F1
#
_cell.length_a   1.000
_cell.length_b   1.000
_cell.length_c   1.000
_cell.angle_alpha   90.00
_cell.angle_beta   90.00
_cell.angle_gamma   90.00
#
_symmetry.space_group_name_H-M   'P 1'
#
loop_
_entity.id
_entity.type
_entity.pdbx_description
1 polymer ?
#
loop_
_entity_poly.entity_id
_entity_poly.type
_entity_poly.pdbx_seq_one_letter_code
_entity_poly.pdbx_strand_id
1 'polypeptide(L)'
;MFQDAPRLGELKDDRLRSLEEITESEHRFRKLVEALPDAIVVHTEGRIVFVNPFAIRLHKATTPDQLLGHEIDEFIKPELRATIKNRIGDCYLTG
;
A
#
# COMPACT_ATOMS: atom_id res chain seq x y z
N MET A 1 35.91 -23.37 -22.49
CA MET A 1 34.47 -23.11 -22.61
C MET A 1 33.85 -22.69 -21.27
N PHE A 2 34.49 -21.75 -20.55
CA PHE A 2 33.98 -21.15 -19.31
C PHE A 2 34.58 -19.75 -19.17
N GLN A 3 34.04 -18.79 -19.92
CA GLN A 3 34.24 -17.36 -19.69
C GLN A 3 32.82 -16.78 -19.66
N ASP A 4 32.57 -15.80 -18.78
CA ASP A 4 31.27 -15.13 -18.52
C ASP A 4 30.52 -15.53 -17.24
N ALA A 5 31.26 -15.84 -16.15
CA ALA A 5 30.70 -15.66 -14.81
C ALA A 5 30.93 -14.21 -14.36
N PRO A 6 29.89 -13.44 -13.99
CA PRO A 6 30.05 -12.04 -13.58
C PRO A 6 30.92 -11.93 -12.33
N ARG A 7 31.81 -10.94 -12.30
CA ARG A 7 32.70 -10.71 -11.15
C ARG A 7 31.84 -10.24 -9.98
N LEU A 8 32.16 -10.71 -8.77
CA LEU A 8 31.40 -10.43 -7.53
C LEU A 8 31.13 -8.93 -7.24
N GLY A 9 31.91 -8.02 -7.85
CA GLY A 9 31.72 -6.57 -7.78
C GLY A 9 30.57 -6.06 -8.67
N GLU A 10 30.43 -6.57 -9.89
CA GLU A 10 29.37 -6.16 -10.84
C GLU A 10 27.99 -6.56 -10.31
N LEU A 11 27.86 -7.78 -9.76
CA LEU A 11 26.64 -8.25 -9.10
C LEU A 11 26.24 -7.40 -7.87
N LYS A 12 27.22 -6.86 -7.14
CA LYS A 12 26.97 -6.01 -5.98
C LYS A 12 26.52 -4.61 -6.41
N ASP A 13 27.15 -4.05 -7.43
CA ASP A 13 26.82 -2.72 -7.95
C ASP A 13 25.43 -2.71 -8.61
N ASP A 14 25.09 -3.74 -9.40
CA ASP A 14 23.77 -3.88 -10.00
C ASP A 14 22.68 -4.03 -8.92
N ARG A 15 22.93 -4.88 -7.91
CA ARG A 15 22.00 -5.03 -6.78
C ARG A 15 21.83 -3.73 -6.00
N LEU A 16 22.91 -2.97 -5.80
CA LEU A 16 22.86 -1.70 -5.08
C LEU A 16 22.01 -0.68 -5.86
N ARG A 17 22.21 -0.56 -7.18
CA ARG A 17 21.39 0.32 -8.03
C ARG A 17 19.93 -0.07 -8.02
N SER A 18 19.60 -1.35 -8.15
CA SER A 18 18.21 -1.81 -8.09
C SER A 18 17.56 -1.49 -6.74
N LEU A 19 18.30 -1.63 -5.62
CA LEU A 19 17.80 -1.26 -4.29
C LEU A 19 17.61 0.26 -4.15
N GLU A 20 18.52 1.06 -4.69
CA GLU A 20 18.41 2.53 -4.70
C GLU A 20 17.19 2.99 -5.52
N GLU A 21 16.97 2.42 -6.71
CA GLU A 21 15.81 2.73 -7.55
C GLU A 21 14.48 2.36 -6.88
N ILE A 22 14.41 1.20 -6.22
CA ILE A 22 13.26 0.80 -5.42
C ILE A 22 13.03 1.80 -4.28
N THR A 23 14.08 2.13 -3.52
CA THR A 23 13.97 3.05 -2.38
C THR A 23 13.54 4.45 -2.81
N GLU A 24 14.07 4.95 -3.93
CA GLU A 24 13.73 6.27 -4.45
C GLU A 24 12.30 6.30 -5.00
N SER A 25 11.86 5.24 -5.67
CA SER A 25 10.48 5.14 -6.15
C SER A 25 9.47 5.03 -5.00
N GLU A 26 9.78 4.25 -3.96
CA GLU A 26 8.98 4.16 -2.73
C GLU A 26 8.87 5.50 -2.01
N HIS A 27 9.99 6.23 -1.88
CA HIS A 27 10.00 7.54 -1.22
C HIS A 27 9.18 8.58 -1.99
N ARG A 28 9.29 8.59 -3.32
CA ARG A 28 8.48 9.46 -4.19
C ARG A 28 7.01 9.14 -4.07
N PHE A 29 6.64 7.85 -4.13
CA PHE A 29 5.26 7.41 -3.97
C PHE A 29 4.70 7.81 -2.60
N ARG A 30 5.46 7.58 -1.53
CA ARG A 30 5.08 7.95 -0.16
C ARG A 30 4.80 9.44 -0.03
N LYS A 31 5.71 10.29 -0.51
CA LYS A 31 5.53 11.74 -0.51
C LYS A 31 4.29 12.20 -1.25
N LEU A 32 3.99 11.58 -2.40
CA LEU A 32 2.79 11.90 -3.17
C LEU A 32 1.53 11.57 -2.37
N VAL A 33 1.41 10.32 -1.90
CA VAL A 33 0.23 9.83 -1.18
C VAL A 33 0.00 10.59 0.14
N GLU A 34 1.07 10.98 0.82
CA GLU A 34 1.00 11.76 2.06
C GLU A 34 0.53 13.21 1.84
N ALA A 35 0.83 13.80 0.67
CA ALA A 35 0.48 15.18 0.34
C ALA A 35 -0.94 15.31 -0.25
N LEU A 36 -1.59 14.22 -0.65
CA LEU A 36 -2.93 14.27 -1.25
C LEU A 36 -3.99 14.71 -0.22
N PRO A 37 -4.92 15.60 -0.62
CA PRO A 37 -6.07 15.99 0.21
C PRO A 37 -7.21 14.97 0.16
N ASP A 38 -6.92 13.72 -0.18
CA ASP A 38 -7.90 12.63 -0.29
C ASP A 38 -7.53 11.51 0.66
N ALA A 39 -8.54 10.87 1.26
CA ALA A 39 -8.34 9.72 2.12
C ALA A 39 -8.02 8.48 1.27
N ILE A 40 -6.84 7.91 1.49
CA ILE A 40 -6.41 6.67 0.84
C ILE A 40 -6.32 5.59 1.91
N VAL A 41 -7.07 4.51 1.68
CA VAL A 41 -7.11 3.32 2.53
C VAL A 41 -6.93 2.11 1.63
N VAL A 42 -6.01 1.22 2.00
CA VAL A 42 -5.82 -0.07 1.32
C VAL A 42 -6.14 -1.17 2.31
N HIS A 43 -6.95 -2.13 1.89
CA HIS A 43 -7.26 -3.31 2.67
C HIS A 43 -6.93 -4.58 1.88
N THR A 44 -6.57 -5.65 2.61
CA THR A 44 -6.43 -7.00 2.07
C THR A 44 -7.19 -7.96 2.97
N GLU A 45 -7.91 -8.92 2.38
CA GLU A 45 -8.70 -9.90 3.14
C GLU A 45 -9.62 -9.25 4.19
N GLY A 46 -10.20 -8.09 3.85
CA GLY A 46 -11.04 -7.30 4.76
C GLY A 46 -10.29 -6.43 5.77
N ARG A 47 -8.98 -6.62 5.99
CA ARG A 47 -8.19 -5.84 6.96
C ARG A 47 -7.46 -4.68 6.34
N ILE A 48 -7.50 -3.52 7.00
CA ILE A 48 -6.76 -2.33 6.56
C ILE A 48 -5.25 -2.54 6.78
N VAL A 49 -4.47 -2.38 5.71
CA VAL A 49 -3.00 -2.55 5.72
C VAL A 49 -2.24 -1.26 5.47
N PHE A 50 -2.92 -0.23 4.95
CA PHE A 50 -2.32 1.09 4.75
C PHE A 50 -3.37 2.18 4.84
N VAL A 51 -2.98 3.31 5.45
CA VAL A 51 -3.76 4.55 5.49
C VAL A 51 -2.83 5.73 5.28
N ASN A 52 -3.25 6.72 4.48
CA ASN A 52 -2.51 7.97 4.39
C ASN A 52 -2.88 8.93 5.55
N PRO A 53 -2.05 9.96 5.83
CA PRO A 53 -2.32 10.91 6.90
C PRO A 53 -3.68 11.62 6.78
N PHE A 54 -4.17 11.84 5.55
CA PHE A 54 -5.50 12.43 5.34
C PHE A 54 -6.62 11.50 5.82
N ALA A 55 -6.55 10.20 5.55
CA ALA A 55 -7.51 9.22 6.05
C ALA A 55 -7.60 9.22 7.58
N ILE A 56 -6.46 9.26 8.27
CA ILE A 56 -6.41 9.35 9.75
C ILE A 56 -7.16 10.59 10.24
N ARG A 57 -6.90 11.76 9.63
CA ARG A 57 -7.58 13.02 9.97
C ARG A 57 -9.08 12.95 9.69
N LEU A 58 -9.47 12.40 8.54
CA LEU A 58 -10.87 12.26 8.13
C LEU A 58 -11.66 11.37 9.10
N HIS A 59 -11.05 10.26 9.53
CA HIS A 59 -11.62 9.35 10.52
C HIS A 59 -11.51 9.86 11.96
N LYS A 60 -10.95 11.07 12.18
CA LYS A 60 -10.72 11.67 13.51
C LYS A 60 -9.92 10.77 14.44
N ALA A 61 -9.04 9.95 13.86
CA ALA A 61 -8.13 9.10 14.61
C ALA A 61 -6.92 9.90 15.09
N THR A 62 -6.39 9.52 16.25
CA THR A 62 -5.17 10.10 16.82
C THR A 62 -3.93 9.31 16.44
N THR A 63 -4.07 8.02 16.15
CA THR A 63 -2.97 7.15 15.71
C THR A 63 -3.39 6.30 14.51
N PRO A 64 -2.44 5.92 13.62
CA PRO A 64 -2.73 5.01 12.50
C PRO A 64 -3.30 3.66 12.95
N ASP A 65 -2.87 3.15 14.11
CA ASP A 65 -3.29 1.84 14.65
C ASP A 65 -4.77 1.76 14.99
N GLN A 66 -5.48 2.89 15.10
CA GLN A 66 -6.93 2.91 15.25
C GLN A 66 -7.66 2.54 13.95
N LEU A 67 -6.96 2.51 12.81
CA LEU A 67 -7.47 2.06 11.52
C LEU A 67 -6.74 0.80 11.05
N LEU A 68 -5.42 0.75 11.17
CA LEU A 68 -4.61 -0.38 10.70
C LEU A 68 -4.99 -1.67 11.44
N GLY A 69 -5.10 -2.78 10.71
CA GLY A 69 -5.45 -4.10 11.23
C GLY A 69 -6.93 -4.35 11.49
N HIS A 70 -7.74 -3.28 11.59
CA HIS A 70 -9.19 -3.37 11.72
C HIS A 70 -9.88 -3.81 10.43
N GLU A 71 -11.08 -4.40 10.57
CA GLU A 71 -11.91 -4.78 9.43
C GLU A 71 -12.47 -3.53 8.75
N ILE A 72 -12.37 -3.45 7.42
CA ILE A 72 -12.87 -2.31 6.62
C ILE A 72 -14.38 -2.09 6.82
N ASP A 73 -15.13 -3.15 7.11
CA ASP A 73 -16.57 -3.12 7.40
C ASP A 73 -16.93 -2.26 8.63
N GLU A 74 -16.01 -2.11 9.59
CA GLU A 74 -16.20 -1.27 10.79
C GLU A 74 -16.33 0.20 10.42
N PHE A 75 -15.70 0.62 9.31
CA PHE A 75 -15.68 2.00 8.83
C PHE A 75 -16.75 2.30 7.77
N ILE A 76 -17.52 1.27 7.37
CA ILE A 76 -18.61 1.39 6.41
C ILE A 76 -19.94 1.42 7.15
N LYS A 77 -20.79 2.40 6.79
CA LYS A 77 -22.15 2.51 7.32
C LYS A 77 -22.94 1.21 7.09
N PRO A 78 -23.69 0.69 8.09
CA PRO A 78 -24.35 -0.61 8.00
C PRO A 78 -25.18 -0.81 6.73
N GLU A 79 -25.87 0.25 6.27
CA GLU A 79 -26.76 0.23 5.10
C GLU A 79 -26.00 0.05 3.78
N LEU A 80 -24.71 0.36 3.76
CA LEU A 80 -23.85 0.31 2.57
C LEU A 80 -22.97 -0.95 2.51
N ARG A 81 -22.88 -1.72 3.59
CA ARG A 81 -21.97 -2.87 3.71
C ARG A 81 -22.19 -3.91 2.61
N ALA A 82 -23.44 -4.31 2.36
CA ALA A 82 -23.76 -5.30 1.34
C ALA A 82 -23.35 -4.83 -0.07
N THR A 83 -23.66 -3.58 -0.40
CA THR A 83 -23.31 -2.97 -1.69
C THR A 83 -21.80 -2.88 -1.88
N ILE A 84 -21.06 -2.46 -0.85
CA ILE A 84 -19.60 -2.31 -0.92
C ILE A 84 -18.92 -3.68 -0.96
N LYS A 85 -19.38 -4.67 -0.18
CA LYS A 85 -18.86 -6.05 -0.24
C LYS A 85 -18.96 -6.66 -1.63
N ASN A 86 -20.10 -6.48 -2.29
CA ASN A 86 -20.27 -6.98 -3.65
C ASN A 86 -19.28 -6.33 -4.61
N ARG A 87 -19.13 -4.99 -4.55
CA ARG A 87 -18.16 -4.26 -5.39
C ARG A 87 -16.71 -4.67 -5.12
N ILE A 88 -16.35 -4.87 -3.86
CA ILE A 88 -15.01 -5.37 -3.49
C ILE A 88 -14.80 -6.78 -4.05
N GLY A 89 -15.81 -7.65 -3.96
CA GLY A 89 -15.80 -8.99 -4.55
C GLY A 89 -15.55 -8.96 -6.05
N ASP A 90 -16.22 -8.05 -6.77
CA ASP A 90 -16.02 -7.88 -8.21
C ASP A 90 -14.57 -7.50 -8.55
N CYS A 91 -13.92 -6.64 -7.76
CA CYS A 91 -12.51 -6.29 -7.94
C CYS A 91 -11.55 -7.48 -7.81
N TYR A 92 -11.88 -8.49 -7.00
CA TYR A 92 -11.08 -9.71 -6.88
C TYR A 92 -11.25 -10.66 -8.08
N LEU A 93 -12.35 -10.52 -8.83
CA LEU A 93 -12.65 -11.36 -9.99
C LEU A 93 -12.09 -10.82 -11.30
N THR A 94 -11.74 -9.52 -11.35
CA THR A 94 -11.21 -8.86 -12.55
C THR A 94 -9.68 -8.97 -12.70
N GLY A 95 -9.09 -10.09 -12.25
CA GLY A 95 -7.65 -10.38 -12.38
C GLY A 95 -7.15 -10.38 -13.82
#